data_AF-A0A1Z1UUC2-F1
#
_entry.id   AF-A0A1Z1UUC2-F1
#
_cell.length_a   1.000
_cell.length_b   1.000
_cell.length_c   1.000
_cell.angle_alpha   90.00
_cell.angle_beta   90.00
_cell.angle_gamma   90.00
#
_symmetry.space_group_name_H-M   'P 1'
#
loop_
_entity.id
_entity.type
_entity.pdbx_description
1 polymer ?
#
loop_
_entity_poly.entity_id
_entity_poly.type
_entity_poly.pdbx_seq_one_letter_code
_entity_poly.pdbx_strand_id
1 'polypeptide(L)'
;MIDQYVGNWAQFLNGAGETSDVLGVVTVLETLPETGIELYETIHQNTLPDAPQLARDSNYQLATGLTSGGLRLTARIAITFEAKTAERKQDPSEQAVELGRRLPGLTAAAARAGAPCSPMDADEIMAFVRRSYDPASVVDIERGLHSGEGTGLEWADCGPRTANETSDGGRYFHDGAVSATWEMREAPKGAVTESVLQRLLSPNSAVPIKRVAIVYRPHSAGEGTQIVDSDYRNALAAASGGSVKQMGIASAQAQIDVASTAQARMEQARGAGVTRFGVLVTVTEPVGSSDVPKIDALIQDLSRQSRLAVRRSWCWQSAAFAASLGIGVIPADHSTIPSFLSS
;
A
#
# COMPACT_ATOMS: atom_id res chain seq x y z
N MET A 1 5.99 10.27 -21.41
CA MET A 1 6.82 9.55 -20.40
C MET A 1 5.93 8.90 -19.36
N ILE A 2 4.99 9.62 -18.74
CA ILE A 2 4.09 9.05 -17.72
C ILE A 2 3.20 7.93 -18.29
N ASP A 3 2.63 8.09 -19.49
CA ASP A 3 1.84 7.02 -20.12
C ASP A 3 2.62 5.70 -20.28
N GLN A 4 3.92 5.80 -20.55
CA GLN A 4 4.79 4.63 -20.64
C GLN A 4 4.98 3.96 -19.28
N TYR A 5 5.14 4.75 -18.21
CA TYR A 5 5.22 4.22 -16.85
C TYR A 5 3.92 3.54 -16.42
N VAL A 6 2.77 4.16 -16.72
CA VAL A 6 1.46 3.56 -16.47
C VAL A 6 1.31 2.23 -17.23
N GLY A 7 1.67 2.19 -18.51
CA GLY A 7 1.66 0.97 -19.31
C GLY A 7 2.60 -0.12 -18.78
N ASN A 8 3.82 0.26 -18.38
CA ASN A 8 4.80 -0.65 -17.80
C ASN A 8 4.37 -1.16 -16.41
N TRP A 9 3.67 -0.35 -15.61
CA TRP A 9 3.09 -0.77 -14.34
C TRP A 9 1.96 -1.79 -14.56
N ALA A 10 1.10 -1.57 -15.55
CA ALA A 10 0.09 -2.55 -15.95
C ALA A 10 0.73 -3.87 -16.41
N GLN A 11 1.83 -3.83 -17.16
CA GLN A 11 2.59 -5.02 -17.55
C GLN A 11 3.21 -5.73 -16.34
N PHE A 12 3.74 -4.98 -15.37
CA PHE A 12 4.26 -5.56 -14.12
C PHE A 12 3.18 -6.34 -13.37
N LEU A 13 1.98 -5.76 -13.21
CA LEU A 13 0.85 -6.42 -12.55
C LEU A 13 0.33 -7.62 -13.36
N ASN A 14 0.28 -7.53 -14.69
CA ASN A 14 -0.10 -8.64 -15.54
C ASN A 14 0.88 -9.82 -15.43
N GLY A 15 2.19 -9.53 -15.45
CA GLY A 15 3.23 -10.55 -15.26
C GLY A 15 3.11 -11.25 -13.90
N ALA A 16 2.72 -10.52 -12.84
CA ALA A 16 2.43 -11.12 -11.54
C ALA A 16 1.23 -12.09 -11.60
N GLY A 17 0.24 -11.85 -12.47
CA GLY A 17 -0.92 -12.73 -12.66
C GLY A 17 -0.68 -13.94 -13.57
N GLU A 18 0.33 -13.89 -14.44
CA GLU A 18 0.75 -15.05 -15.24
C GLU A 18 1.27 -16.18 -14.35
N THR A 19 2.00 -15.81 -13.30
CA THR A 19 2.45 -16.72 -12.27
C THR A 19 1.33 -16.93 -11.24
N SER A 20 0.66 -18.07 -11.31
CA SER A 20 -0.45 -18.38 -10.41
C SER A 20 -0.09 -18.44 -8.91
N ASP A 21 1.18 -18.29 -8.54
CA ASP A 21 1.69 -18.31 -7.16
C ASP A 21 1.80 -16.92 -6.51
N VAL A 22 1.42 -15.84 -7.19
CA VAL A 22 1.32 -14.51 -6.57
C VAL A 22 -0.09 -14.28 -6.05
N LEU A 23 -0.22 -14.14 -4.73
CA LEU A 23 -1.52 -13.89 -4.07
C LEU A 23 -1.92 -12.41 -4.10
N GLY A 24 -0.93 -11.53 -4.07
CA GLY A 24 -1.15 -10.10 -4.09
C GLY A 24 0.13 -9.28 -4.20
N VAL A 25 -0.03 -8.07 -4.71
CA VAL A 25 1.00 -7.04 -4.77
C VAL A 25 0.46 -5.83 -4.03
N VAL A 26 1.14 -5.38 -2.97
CA VAL A 26 0.74 -4.22 -2.18
C VAL A 26 1.75 -3.11 -2.38
N THR A 27 1.32 -1.98 -2.95
CA THR A 27 2.14 -0.77 -2.98
C THR A 27 1.75 0.14 -1.83
N VAL A 28 2.73 0.52 -1.03
CA VAL A 28 2.52 1.34 0.16
C VAL A 28 3.29 2.64 -0.01
N LEU A 29 2.57 3.77 0.02
CA LEU A 29 3.15 5.10 0.13
C LEU A 29 2.95 5.61 1.55
N GLU A 30 4.01 6.03 2.19
CA GLU A 30 4.02 6.42 3.59
C GLU A 30 4.71 7.76 3.77
N THR A 31 3.96 8.74 4.26
CA THR A 31 4.47 10.04 4.72
C THR A 31 4.92 9.90 6.17
N LEU A 32 6.12 10.40 6.47
CA LEU A 32 6.69 10.41 7.82
C LEU A 32 7.31 11.79 8.10
N PRO A 33 7.38 12.21 9.38
CA PRO A 33 8.25 13.31 9.79
C PRO A 33 9.70 13.03 9.38
N GLU A 34 10.37 14.03 8.82
CA GLU A 34 11.82 13.97 8.57
C GLU A 34 12.58 14.14 9.89
N THR A 35 13.49 13.22 10.18
CA THR A 35 14.36 13.29 11.37
C THR A 35 15.70 13.95 11.05
N GLY A 36 16.10 13.92 9.77
CA GLY A 36 17.41 14.37 9.32
C GLY A 36 18.56 13.39 9.50
N ILE A 37 18.31 12.24 10.14
CA ILE A 37 19.34 11.24 10.43
C ILE A 37 19.87 10.63 9.14
N GLU A 38 18.99 10.26 8.21
CA GLU A 38 19.39 9.68 6.92
C GLU A 38 20.34 10.61 6.15
N LEU A 39 20.00 11.91 6.07
CA LEU A 39 20.85 12.90 5.40
C LEU A 39 22.19 13.07 6.14
N TYR A 40 22.15 13.17 7.47
CA TYR A 40 23.35 13.32 8.29
C TYR A 40 24.29 12.12 8.14
N GLU A 41 23.78 10.91 8.26
CA GLU A 41 24.56 9.67 8.16
C GLU A 41 25.06 9.44 6.74
N THR A 42 24.26 9.74 5.72
CA THR A 42 24.71 9.71 4.32
C THR A 42 25.90 10.65 4.10
N ILE A 43 25.84 11.86 4.66
CA ILE A 43 26.96 12.81 4.58
C ILE A 43 28.16 12.29 5.36
N HIS A 44 27.95 11.74 6.56
CA HIS A 44 29.00 11.19 7.39
C HIS A 44 29.76 10.06 6.67
N GLN A 45 29.03 9.09 6.12
CA GLN A 45 29.58 7.92 5.41
C GLN A 45 30.30 8.30 4.11
N ASN A 46 29.83 9.32 3.39
CA ASN A 46 30.45 9.79 2.14
C ASN A 46 31.55 10.84 2.35
N THR A 47 31.80 11.26 3.58
CA THR A 47 32.86 12.22 3.90
C THR A 47 34.17 11.49 4.19
N LEU A 48 35.20 11.77 3.39
CA LEU A 48 36.52 11.20 3.61
C LEU A 48 37.11 11.65 4.97
N PRO A 49 37.74 10.76 5.75
CA PRO A 49 38.33 11.10 7.04
C PRO A 49 39.42 12.19 6.98
N ASP A 50 40.08 12.35 5.85
CA ASP A 50 41.15 13.32 5.59
C ASP A 50 40.68 14.58 4.86
N ALA A 51 39.38 14.73 4.59
CA ALA A 51 38.82 15.92 3.96
C ALA A 51 39.11 17.20 4.77
N PRO A 52 39.36 18.36 4.12
CA PRO A 52 39.60 19.63 4.82
C PRO A 52 38.48 19.96 5.80
N GLN A 53 38.84 20.41 7.00
CA GLN A 53 37.89 20.65 8.10
C GLN A 53 36.74 21.58 7.71
N LEU A 54 37.04 22.68 6.99
CA LEU A 54 36.01 23.61 6.51
C LEU A 54 34.97 22.93 5.61
N ALA A 55 35.39 22.00 4.76
CA ALA A 55 34.48 21.27 3.86
C ALA A 55 33.58 20.30 4.63
N ARG A 56 34.14 19.61 5.64
CA ARG A 56 33.37 18.74 6.55
C ARG A 56 32.35 19.55 7.34
N ASP A 57 32.80 20.63 7.99
CA ASP A 57 31.95 21.47 8.82
C ASP A 57 30.80 22.09 8.00
N SER A 58 31.07 22.50 6.75
CA SER A 58 30.04 23.00 5.84
C SER A 58 29.00 21.93 5.48
N ASN A 59 29.45 20.70 5.19
CA ASN A 59 28.55 19.59 4.87
C ASN A 59 27.66 19.21 6.07
N TYR A 60 28.23 19.14 7.28
CA TYR A 60 27.46 18.84 8.49
C TYR A 60 26.52 19.99 8.89
N GLN A 61 26.91 21.25 8.68
CA GLN A 61 26.02 22.40 8.91
C GLN A 61 24.80 22.37 7.97
N LEU A 62 24.98 21.99 6.70
CA LEU A 62 23.85 21.81 5.78
C LEU A 62 22.94 20.66 6.22
N ALA A 63 23.54 19.54 6.64
CA ALA A 63 22.79 18.38 7.13
C ALA A 63 21.95 18.70 8.37
N THR A 64 22.49 19.46 9.31
CA THR A 64 21.82 19.79 10.58
C THR A 64 20.86 20.99 10.47
N GLY A 65 21.08 21.89 9.51
CA GLY A 65 20.25 23.08 9.32
C GLY A 65 19.00 22.87 8.47
N LEU A 66 18.96 21.83 7.64
CA LEU A 66 17.84 21.54 6.72
C LEU A 66 16.73 20.66 7.33
N THR A 67 16.94 20.11 8.53
CA THR A 67 16.22 18.91 8.99
C THR A 67 15.08 19.16 9.95
N SER A 68 14.77 20.41 10.31
CA SER A 68 13.65 20.68 11.22
C SER A 68 12.32 20.85 10.46
N GLY A 69 11.38 19.94 10.68
CA GLY A 69 9.95 20.13 10.34
C GLY A 69 9.53 19.71 8.93
N GLY A 70 10.37 18.99 8.20
CA GLY A 70 10.04 18.41 6.90
C GLY A 70 9.14 17.17 7.01
N LEU A 71 8.49 16.81 5.90
CA LEU A 71 7.86 15.51 5.70
C LEU A 71 8.56 14.81 4.55
N ARG A 72 8.85 13.53 4.72
CA ARG A 72 9.35 12.67 3.64
C ARG A 72 8.28 11.70 3.17
N LEU A 73 8.34 11.36 1.89
CA LEU A 73 7.50 10.33 1.29
C LEU A 73 8.37 9.11 1.01
N THR A 74 8.00 7.98 1.59
CA THR A 74 8.62 6.68 1.33
C THR A 74 7.65 5.80 0.57
N ALA A 75 8.17 4.90 -0.26
CA ALA A 75 7.37 3.96 -1.02
C ALA A 75 7.97 2.56 -0.92
N ARG A 76 7.12 1.54 -0.86
CA ARG A 76 7.53 0.12 -0.85
C ARG A 76 6.53 -0.74 -1.61
N ILE A 77 7.02 -1.81 -2.19
CA ILE A 77 6.23 -2.79 -2.94
C ILE A 77 6.41 -4.12 -2.23
N ALA A 78 5.33 -4.67 -1.69
CA ALA A 78 5.30 -6.00 -1.10
C ALA A 78 4.62 -6.97 -2.05
N ILE A 79 5.21 -8.14 -2.26
CA ILE A 79 4.66 -9.18 -3.11
C ILE A 79 4.52 -10.45 -2.28
N THR A 80 3.30 -10.94 -2.16
CA THR A 80 2.98 -12.14 -1.40
C THR A 80 2.91 -13.33 -2.32
N PHE A 81 3.70 -14.36 -2.02
CA PHE A 81 3.75 -15.59 -2.81
C PHE A 81 3.16 -16.77 -2.03
N GLU A 82 2.45 -17.65 -2.72
CA GLU A 82 2.01 -18.94 -2.22
C GLU A 82 3.06 -20.01 -2.53
N ALA A 83 3.50 -20.74 -1.51
CA ALA A 83 4.31 -21.95 -1.74
C ALA A 83 3.42 -23.05 -2.33
N LYS A 84 3.57 -23.35 -3.63
CA LYS A 84 2.71 -24.35 -4.31
C LYS A 84 3.16 -25.80 -4.18
N THR A 85 4.46 -26.07 -4.05
CA THR A 85 4.98 -27.44 -3.97
C THR A 85 5.06 -27.92 -2.54
N ALA A 86 5.01 -29.25 -2.32
CA ALA A 86 5.10 -29.83 -0.98
C ALA A 86 6.45 -29.50 -0.31
N GLU A 87 7.53 -29.53 -1.09
CA GLU A 87 8.88 -29.22 -0.64
C GLU A 87 8.98 -27.76 -0.16
N ARG A 88 8.47 -26.81 -0.96
CA ARG A 88 8.45 -25.38 -0.61
C ARG A 88 7.54 -25.05 0.58
N LYS A 89 6.50 -25.86 0.80
CA LYS A 89 5.63 -25.74 1.99
C LYS A 89 6.31 -26.26 3.25
N GLN A 90 7.23 -27.21 3.13
CA GLN A 90 7.93 -27.82 4.26
C GLN A 90 9.22 -27.08 4.63
N ASP A 91 9.98 -26.62 3.64
CA ASP A 91 11.22 -25.87 3.84
C ASP A 91 11.12 -24.44 3.29
N PRO A 92 11.01 -23.42 4.17
CA PRO A 92 11.02 -22.01 3.78
C PRO A 92 12.27 -21.58 3.01
N SER A 93 13.40 -22.27 3.17
CA SER A 93 14.68 -21.94 2.51
C SER A 93 14.60 -22.16 1.00
N GLU A 94 13.91 -23.21 0.56
CA GLU A 94 13.67 -23.50 -0.86
C GLU A 94 12.80 -22.42 -1.51
N GLN A 95 11.79 -21.93 -0.78
CA GLN A 95 10.99 -20.80 -1.24
C GLN A 95 11.83 -19.52 -1.29
N ALA A 96 12.68 -19.26 -0.29
CA ALA A 96 13.55 -18.09 -0.27
C ALA A 96 14.53 -18.06 -1.46
N VAL A 97 15.12 -19.21 -1.83
CA VAL A 97 16.01 -19.33 -2.99
C VAL A 97 15.27 -19.03 -4.29
N GLU A 98 14.06 -19.55 -4.45
CA GLU A 98 13.20 -19.25 -5.61
C GLU A 98 12.86 -17.77 -5.69
N LEU A 99 12.44 -17.14 -4.58
CA LEU A 99 12.16 -15.71 -4.53
C LEU A 99 13.41 -14.88 -4.87
N GLY A 100 14.57 -15.29 -4.34
CA GLY A 100 15.87 -14.68 -4.65
C GLY A 100 16.18 -14.68 -6.15
N ARG A 101 15.82 -15.74 -6.89
CA ARG A 101 15.99 -15.79 -8.36
C ARG A 101 15.05 -14.83 -9.10
N ARG A 102 13.86 -14.54 -8.56
CA ARG A 102 12.86 -13.66 -9.18
C ARG A 102 13.08 -12.18 -8.90
N LEU A 103 13.68 -11.83 -7.75
CA LEU A 103 13.89 -10.44 -7.31
C LEU A 103 14.54 -9.52 -8.37
N PRO A 104 15.60 -9.93 -9.10
CA PRO A 104 16.20 -9.07 -10.13
C PRO A 104 15.21 -8.74 -11.27
N GLY A 105 14.39 -9.70 -11.68
CA GLY A 105 13.37 -9.48 -12.71
C GLY A 105 12.26 -8.54 -12.25
N LEU A 106 11.82 -8.71 -11.00
CA LEU A 106 10.79 -7.87 -10.38
C LEU A 106 11.25 -6.42 -10.19
N THR A 107 12.46 -6.21 -9.66
CA THR A 107 13.06 -4.88 -9.48
C THR A 107 13.31 -4.19 -10.83
N ALA A 108 13.78 -4.92 -11.85
CA ALA A 108 13.94 -4.39 -13.19
C ALA A 108 12.59 -4.00 -13.84
N ALA A 109 11.53 -4.77 -13.60
CA ALA A 109 10.19 -4.47 -14.09
C ALA A 109 9.60 -3.23 -13.38
N ALA A 110 9.75 -3.11 -12.07
CA ALA A 110 9.36 -1.92 -11.31
C ALA A 110 10.13 -0.67 -11.79
N ALA A 111 11.43 -0.78 -12.04
CA ALA A 111 12.24 0.31 -12.59
C ALA A 111 11.74 0.78 -13.97
N ARG A 112 11.36 -0.14 -14.87
CA ARG A 112 10.73 0.21 -16.16
C ARG A 112 9.39 0.93 -15.97
N ALA A 113 8.66 0.62 -14.90
CA ALA A 113 7.43 1.30 -14.52
C ALA A 113 7.66 2.66 -13.80
N GLY A 114 8.90 3.15 -13.77
CA GLY A 114 9.23 4.43 -13.14
C GLY A 114 9.36 4.36 -11.61
N ALA A 115 9.40 3.15 -11.04
CA ALA A 115 9.56 2.89 -9.61
C ALA A 115 10.84 2.06 -9.37
N PRO A 116 12.04 2.64 -9.55
CA PRO A 116 13.29 1.94 -9.21
C PRO A 116 13.29 1.61 -7.71
N CYS A 117 13.63 0.36 -7.38
CA CYS A 117 13.63 -0.13 -6.02
C CYS A 117 14.75 -1.14 -5.79
N SER A 118 15.15 -1.28 -4.52
CA SER A 118 16.01 -2.35 -4.02
C SER A 118 15.18 -3.31 -3.16
N PRO A 119 15.53 -4.61 -3.11
CA PRO A 119 14.99 -5.51 -2.11
C PRO A 119 15.36 -5.02 -0.71
N MET A 120 14.41 -5.10 0.23
CA MET A 120 14.68 -4.82 1.64
C MET A 120 15.30 -6.03 2.33
N ASP A 121 16.22 -5.79 3.25
CA ASP A 121 16.69 -6.81 4.18
C ASP A 121 15.74 -7.00 5.38
N ALA A 122 16.08 -7.93 6.26
CA ALA A 122 15.26 -8.21 7.44
C ALA A 122 15.20 -7.01 8.40
N ASP A 123 16.30 -6.28 8.57
CA ASP A 123 16.39 -5.16 9.52
C ASP A 123 15.53 -3.98 9.05
N GLU A 124 15.55 -3.67 7.75
CA GLU A 124 14.68 -2.68 7.12
C GLU A 124 13.19 -3.04 7.27
N ILE A 125 12.84 -4.32 7.13
CA ILE A 125 11.47 -4.78 7.32
C ILE A 125 11.04 -4.61 8.79
N MET A 126 11.83 -5.13 9.71
CA MET A 126 11.55 -5.03 11.15
C MET A 126 11.43 -3.57 11.60
N ALA A 127 12.33 -2.71 11.12
CA ALA A 127 12.33 -1.28 11.36
C ALA A 127 11.04 -0.58 10.93
N PHE A 128 10.57 -0.78 9.69
CA PHE A 128 9.36 -0.09 9.25
C PHE A 128 8.12 -0.62 9.96
N VAL A 129 8.08 -1.91 10.32
CA VAL A 129 6.94 -2.48 11.05
C VAL A 129 6.91 -1.91 12.47
N ARG A 130 8.04 -1.95 13.17
CA ARG A 130 8.17 -1.39 14.52
C ARG A 130 7.78 0.08 14.56
N ARG A 131 8.36 0.93 13.70
CA ARG A 131 8.06 2.38 13.68
C ARG A 131 6.59 2.69 13.36
N SER A 132 5.92 1.78 12.66
CA SER A 132 4.51 1.93 12.33
C SER A 132 3.64 1.76 13.58
N TYR A 133 3.95 0.75 14.40
CA TYR A 133 3.25 0.51 15.67
C TYR A 133 3.72 1.46 16.78
N ASP A 134 4.99 1.89 16.77
CA ASP A 134 5.55 2.81 17.75
C ASP A 134 6.22 3.99 17.05
N PRO A 135 5.45 5.05 16.68
CA PRO A 135 6.01 6.21 16.01
C PRO A 135 7.08 6.95 16.79
N ALA A 136 7.13 6.81 18.12
CA ALA A 136 8.15 7.46 18.95
C ALA A 136 9.54 6.83 18.74
N SER A 137 9.59 5.56 18.32
CA SER A 137 10.84 4.83 18.04
C SER A 137 11.56 5.24 16.75
N VAL A 138 10.97 6.13 15.93
CA VAL A 138 11.49 6.48 14.59
C VAL A 138 12.94 6.95 14.60
N VAL A 139 13.33 7.76 15.59
CA VAL A 139 14.70 8.30 15.74
C VAL A 139 15.71 7.19 16.03
N ASP A 140 15.38 6.29 16.95
CA ASP A 140 16.27 5.21 17.36
C ASP A 140 16.42 4.16 16.25
N ILE A 141 15.32 3.86 15.55
CA ILE A 141 15.30 2.95 14.40
C ILE A 141 16.13 3.51 13.25
N GLU A 142 15.95 4.78 12.90
CA GLU A 142 16.72 5.39 11.80
C GLU A 142 18.20 5.45 12.12
N ARG A 143 18.57 5.73 13.37
CA ARG A 143 19.96 5.66 13.81
C ARG A 143 20.51 4.24 13.69
N GLY A 144 19.74 3.24 14.10
CA GLY A 144 20.11 1.83 13.99
C GLY A 144 20.33 1.39 12.54
N LEU A 145 19.40 1.71 11.64
CA LEU A 145 19.48 1.35 10.21
C LEU A 145 20.71 1.94 9.51
N HIS A 146 21.15 3.12 9.93
CA HIS A 146 22.34 3.77 9.37
C HIS A 146 23.61 3.48 10.17
N SER A 147 23.48 2.78 11.29
CA SER A 147 24.63 2.28 12.05
C SER A 147 25.18 1.03 11.37
N GLY A 148 26.47 0.78 11.50
CA GLY A 148 27.07 -0.50 11.09
C GLY A 148 26.64 -1.70 11.93
N GLU A 149 25.85 -1.49 12.99
CA GLU A 149 25.42 -2.50 13.97
C GLU A 149 23.96 -2.98 13.73
N GLY A 150 23.19 -2.27 12.89
CA GLY A 150 21.77 -2.52 12.66
C GLY A 150 20.85 -1.98 13.78
N THR A 151 19.54 -2.21 13.66
CA THR A 151 18.57 -1.72 14.67
C THR A 151 18.56 -2.49 15.98
N GLY A 152 19.09 -3.72 15.98
CA GLY A 152 19.00 -4.64 17.11
C GLY A 152 17.58 -5.17 17.37
N LEU A 153 16.63 -4.92 16.48
CA LEU A 153 15.28 -5.49 16.57
C LEU A 153 15.28 -6.97 16.20
N GLU A 154 14.45 -7.75 16.88
CA GLU A 154 14.06 -9.08 16.42
C GLU A 154 12.63 -9.07 15.86
N TRP A 155 12.26 -10.11 15.10
CA TRP A 155 10.92 -10.26 14.53
C TRP A 155 9.81 -10.18 15.60
N ALA A 156 10.10 -10.66 16.81
CA ALA A 156 9.18 -10.62 17.94
C ALA A 156 8.93 -9.20 18.48
N ASP A 157 9.86 -8.25 18.26
CA ASP A 157 9.75 -6.86 18.72
C ASP A 157 8.93 -5.96 17.79
N CYS A 158 8.66 -6.43 16.56
CA CYS A 158 8.10 -5.62 15.49
C CYS A 158 6.64 -5.22 15.73
N GLY A 159 5.86 -6.12 16.33
CA GLY A 159 4.45 -5.87 16.62
C GLY A 159 4.25 -4.85 17.76
N PRO A 160 3.00 -4.43 18.01
CA PRO A 160 2.70 -3.56 19.13
C PRO A 160 2.87 -4.33 20.44
N ARG A 161 3.46 -3.69 21.46
CA ARG A 161 3.51 -4.25 22.82
C ARG A 161 2.17 -4.09 23.55
N THR A 162 1.48 -3.02 23.23
CA THR A 162 0.16 -2.67 23.74
C THR A 162 -0.72 -2.26 22.57
N ALA A 163 -1.90 -2.86 22.46
CA ALA A 163 -2.85 -2.48 21.42
C ALA A 163 -4.29 -2.75 21.84
N ASN A 164 -5.20 -1.83 21.52
CA ASN A 164 -6.64 -2.00 21.76
C ASN A 164 -7.43 -1.26 20.68
N GLU A 165 -8.52 -1.87 20.22
CA GLU A 165 -9.53 -1.14 19.44
C GLU A 165 -10.48 -0.38 20.38
N THR A 166 -10.96 0.77 19.95
CA THR A 166 -11.98 1.51 20.70
C THR A 166 -13.30 0.76 20.75
N SER A 167 -14.08 1.00 21.80
CA SER A 167 -15.41 0.39 21.96
C SER A 167 -16.38 0.77 20.84
N ASP A 168 -16.21 1.94 20.23
CA ASP A 168 -16.96 2.36 19.03
C ASP A 168 -16.48 1.67 17.74
N GLY A 169 -15.39 0.89 17.79
CA GLY A 169 -14.77 0.19 16.66
C GLY A 169 -14.07 1.10 15.66
N GLY A 170 -13.95 2.39 15.94
CA GLY A 170 -13.48 3.38 14.98
C GLY A 170 -11.98 3.57 14.97
N ARG A 171 -11.26 3.26 16.04
CA ARG A 171 -9.86 3.64 16.23
C ARG A 171 -9.06 2.47 16.77
N TYR A 172 -7.76 2.50 16.51
CA TYR A 172 -6.79 1.53 16.98
C TYR A 172 -5.71 2.22 17.80
N PHE A 173 -5.70 2.00 19.11
CA PHE A 173 -4.63 2.44 19.99
C PHE A 173 -3.50 1.43 19.94
N HIS A 174 -2.26 1.91 19.79
CA HIS A 174 -1.06 1.07 19.81
C HIS A 174 0.17 1.87 20.25
N ASP A 175 1.00 1.32 21.14
CA ASP A 175 2.29 1.87 21.61
C ASP A 175 2.41 3.41 21.61
N GLY A 176 1.48 4.11 22.27
CA GLY A 176 1.50 5.57 22.43
C GLY A 176 0.91 6.38 21.26
N ALA A 177 0.36 5.72 20.26
CA ALA A 177 -0.31 6.32 19.10
C ALA A 177 -1.76 5.82 18.91
N VAL A 178 -2.52 6.59 18.13
CA VAL A 178 -3.86 6.27 17.67
C VAL A 178 -3.85 6.23 16.15
N SER A 179 -4.29 5.11 15.60
CA SER A 179 -4.49 4.95 14.18
C SER A 179 -5.96 4.86 13.80
N ALA A 180 -6.17 5.29 12.57
CA ALA A 180 -7.43 5.45 11.91
C ALA A 180 -7.29 4.91 10.49
N THR A 181 -7.99 3.84 10.15
CA THR A 181 -7.93 3.22 8.81
C THR A 181 -9.27 3.29 8.10
N TRP A 182 -9.22 3.72 6.85
CA TRP A 182 -10.33 3.69 5.89
C TRP A 182 -10.00 2.73 4.77
N GLU A 183 -11.04 2.07 4.26
CA GLU A 183 -10.98 1.21 3.10
C GLU A 183 -11.74 1.82 1.93
N MET A 184 -11.31 1.47 0.71
CA MET A 184 -12.06 1.77 -0.50
C MET A 184 -13.43 1.11 -0.46
N ARG A 185 -14.48 1.92 -0.50
CA ARG A 185 -15.87 1.45 -0.61
C ARG A 185 -16.21 1.08 -2.05
N GLU A 186 -15.74 1.88 -3.00
CA GLU A 186 -16.01 1.72 -4.42
C GLU A 186 -14.82 2.27 -5.22
N ALA A 187 -14.48 1.59 -6.32
CA ALA A 187 -13.46 2.06 -7.24
C ALA A 187 -13.87 3.41 -7.86
N PRO A 188 -12.91 4.25 -8.29
CA PRO A 188 -13.22 5.50 -8.97
C PRO A 188 -14.13 5.28 -10.18
N LYS A 189 -15.19 6.09 -10.30
CA LYS A 189 -16.13 6.02 -11.42
C LYS A 189 -15.63 6.85 -12.59
N GLY A 190 -15.65 6.26 -13.78
CA GLY A 190 -15.27 6.91 -15.03
C GLY A 190 -13.74 6.97 -15.24
N ALA A 191 -13.34 7.60 -16.34
CA ALA A 191 -11.93 7.76 -16.67
C ALA A 191 -11.23 8.62 -15.59
N VAL A 192 -10.15 8.07 -15.04
CA VAL A 192 -9.25 8.76 -14.13
C VAL A 192 -7.91 9.00 -14.81
N THR A 193 -7.28 10.12 -14.50
CA THR A 193 -5.94 10.44 -14.95
C THR A 193 -4.91 9.85 -13.99
N GLU A 194 -3.67 9.76 -14.44
CA GLU A 194 -2.48 9.39 -13.67
C GLU A 194 -2.31 10.23 -12.39
N SER A 195 -2.83 11.46 -12.37
CA SER A 195 -2.73 12.41 -11.27
C SER A 195 -3.88 12.33 -10.26
N VAL A 196 -4.87 11.43 -10.47
CA VAL A 196 -6.10 11.41 -9.66
C VAL A 196 -5.83 11.23 -8.17
N LEU A 197 -4.83 10.41 -7.81
CA LEU A 197 -4.47 10.16 -6.41
C LEU A 197 -3.46 11.17 -5.84
N GLN A 198 -2.93 12.09 -6.65
CA GLN A 198 -1.82 12.96 -6.25
C GLN A 198 -2.12 13.72 -4.96
N ARG A 199 -3.33 14.26 -4.78
CA ARG A 199 -3.69 14.99 -3.56
C ARG A 199 -3.75 14.10 -2.32
N LEU A 200 -4.24 12.87 -2.47
CA LEU A 200 -4.25 11.89 -1.38
C LEU A 200 -2.85 11.39 -1.04
N LEU A 201 -1.95 11.26 -2.03
CA LEU A 201 -0.61 10.70 -1.85
C LEU A 201 0.44 11.74 -1.42
N SER A 202 0.30 13.00 -1.78
CA SER A 202 1.26 14.06 -1.42
C SER A 202 1.43 14.21 0.09
N PRO A 203 2.65 14.51 0.58
CA PRO A 203 2.87 14.86 1.98
C PRO A 203 1.95 15.98 2.45
N ASN A 204 1.44 15.88 3.67
CA ASN A 204 0.51 16.86 4.24
C ASN A 204 0.81 17.06 5.74
N SER A 205 1.20 18.27 6.13
CA SER A 205 1.56 18.62 7.52
C SER A 205 0.41 18.46 8.51
N ALA A 206 -0.84 18.46 8.05
CA ALA A 206 -1.99 18.19 8.90
C ALA A 206 -2.14 16.70 9.27
N VAL A 207 -1.49 15.79 8.54
CA VAL A 207 -1.46 14.35 8.80
C VAL A 207 -0.03 13.83 8.56
N PRO A 208 0.90 14.12 9.48
CA PRO A 208 2.33 13.93 9.26
C PRO A 208 2.73 12.45 9.14
N ILE A 209 1.91 11.54 9.69
CA ILE A 209 2.05 10.09 9.50
C ILE A 209 0.80 9.58 8.78
N LYS A 210 0.93 9.41 7.48
CA LYS A 210 -0.15 8.96 6.59
C LYS A 210 0.37 7.87 5.67
N ARG A 211 -0.34 6.76 5.62
CA ARG A 211 -0.05 5.62 4.76
C ARG A 211 -1.21 5.39 3.80
N VAL A 212 -0.90 5.16 2.54
CA VAL A 212 -1.85 4.74 1.51
C VAL A 212 -1.33 3.45 0.91
N ALA A 213 -2.04 2.35 1.15
CA ALA A 213 -1.72 1.03 0.62
C ALA A 213 -2.71 0.68 -0.49
N ILE A 214 -2.20 0.40 -1.69
CA ILE A 214 -3.00 -0.14 -2.80
C ILE A 214 -2.70 -1.64 -2.87
N VAL A 215 -3.73 -2.44 -2.60
CA VAL A 215 -3.66 -3.89 -2.60
C VAL A 215 -4.16 -4.39 -3.95
N TYR A 216 -3.26 -4.85 -4.81
CA TYR A 216 -3.57 -5.48 -6.08
C TYR A 216 -3.66 -7.00 -5.92
N ARG A 217 -4.71 -7.59 -6.49
CA ARG A 217 -4.91 -9.02 -6.63
C ARG A 217 -4.90 -9.36 -8.11
N PRO A 218 -3.73 -9.71 -8.67
CA PRO A 218 -3.67 -10.17 -10.03
C PRO A 218 -4.32 -11.56 -10.13
N HIS A 219 -5.09 -11.79 -11.18
CA HIS A 219 -5.76 -13.07 -11.43
C HIS A 219 -5.15 -13.77 -12.63
N SER A 220 -5.11 -15.09 -12.59
CA SER A 220 -4.70 -15.90 -13.74
C SER A 220 -5.65 -15.67 -14.93
N ALA A 221 -5.20 -15.95 -16.15
CA ALA A 221 -6.04 -15.78 -17.35
C ALA A 221 -7.37 -16.55 -17.28
N GLY A 222 -7.36 -17.75 -16.69
CA GLY A 222 -8.55 -18.58 -16.49
C GLY A 222 -9.55 -17.97 -15.52
N GLU A 223 -9.10 -17.56 -14.34
CA GLU A 223 -9.94 -16.88 -13.34
C GLU A 223 -10.41 -15.52 -13.83
N GLY A 224 -9.54 -14.76 -14.50
CA GLY A 224 -9.84 -13.46 -15.07
C GLY A 224 -11.01 -13.51 -16.05
N THR A 225 -11.07 -14.55 -16.90
CA THR A 225 -12.20 -14.76 -17.83
C THR A 225 -13.53 -14.94 -17.08
N GLN A 226 -13.53 -15.78 -16.03
CA GLN A 226 -14.73 -16.01 -15.22
C GLN A 226 -15.19 -14.75 -14.50
N ILE A 227 -14.24 -13.96 -13.98
CA ILE A 227 -14.49 -12.69 -13.30
C ILE A 227 -15.16 -11.69 -14.25
N VAL A 228 -14.57 -11.42 -15.42
CA VAL A 228 -15.13 -10.42 -16.35
C VAL A 228 -16.49 -10.84 -16.90
N ASP A 229 -16.70 -12.13 -17.16
CA ASP A 229 -17.99 -12.66 -17.60
C ASP A 229 -19.05 -12.62 -16.49
N SER A 230 -18.65 -12.80 -15.22
CA SER A 230 -19.55 -12.63 -14.06
C SER A 230 -19.93 -11.17 -13.86
N ASP A 231 -18.95 -10.27 -13.85
CA ASP A 231 -19.15 -8.83 -13.68
C ASP A 231 -20.05 -8.26 -14.79
N TYR A 232 -19.86 -8.69 -16.04
CA TYR A 232 -20.73 -8.32 -17.16
C TYR A 232 -22.17 -8.81 -16.99
N ARG A 233 -22.36 -10.08 -16.58
CA ARG A 233 -23.70 -10.63 -16.30
C ARG A 233 -24.39 -9.90 -15.17
N ASN A 234 -23.66 -9.58 -14.10
CA ASN A 234 -24.17 -8.83 -12.95
C ASN A 234 -24.57 -7.40 -13.35
N ALA A 235 -23.76 -6.72 -14.17
CA ALA A 235 -24.08 -5.40 -14.71
C ALA A 235 -25.35 -5.42 -15.59
N LEU A 236 -25.48 -6.41 -16.49
CA LEU A 236 -26.68 -6.59 -17.31
C LEU A 236 -27.94 -6.84 -16.47
N ALA A 237 -27.83 -7.70 -15.45
CA ALA A 237 -28.92 -7.99 -14.53
C ALA A 237 -29.33 -6.74 -13.74
N ALA A 238 -28.37 -5.96 -13.24
CA ALA A 238 -28.63 -4.71 -12.53
C ALA A 238 -29.28 -3.64 -13.44
N ALA A 239 -28.84 -3.54 -14.71
CA ALA A 239 -29.42 -2.63 -15.69
C ALA A 239 -30.84 -3.03 -16.11
N SER A 240 -31.16 -4.34 -16.08
CA SER A 240 -32.44 -4.89 -16.51
C SER A 240 -33.42 -5.17 -15.36
N GLY A 241 -32.95 -5.19 -14.12
CA GLY A 241 -33.61 -5.84 -12.96
C GLY A 241 -34.15 -4.91 -11.87
N GLY A 242 -34.34 -3.62 -12.13
CA GLY A 242 -35.22 -2.81 -11.28
C GLY A 242 -36.61 -3.45 -11.23
N SER A 243 -37.13 -3.70 -10.03
CA SER A 243 -38.43 -4.37 -9.76
C SER A 243 -39.50 -4.03 -10.81
N VAL A 244 -40.41 -4.95 -11.15
CA VAL A 244 -41.51 -4.76 -12.14
C VAL A 244 -42.37 -3.48 -11.88
N LYS A 245 -42.35 -2.92 -10.65
CA LYS A 245 -42.97 -1.63 -10.28
C LYS A 245 -42.16 -0.37 -10.66
N GLN A 246 -40.95 -0.54 -11.14
CA GLN A 246 -39.95 0.48 -11.46
C GLN A 246 -39.41 0.22 -12.88
N MET A 247 -40.31 0.04 -13.85
CA MET A 247 -40.01 0.15 -15.29
C MET A 247 -39.71 1.62 -15.64
N GLY A 248 -38.67 2.17 -15.02
CA GLY A 248 -38.07 3.43 -15.39
C GLY A 248 -36.88 3.18 -16.32
N ILE A 249 -36.57 4.16 -17.16
CA ILE A 249 -35.37 4.21 -18.00
C ILE A 249 -34.16 3.77 -17.15
N ALA A 250 -33.44 2.74 -17.61
CA ALA A 250 -32.21 2.29 -16.97
C ALA A 250 -31.32 3.52 -16.72
N SER A 251 -30.91 3.71 -15.46
CA SER A 251 -30.14 4.90 -15.10
C SER A 251 -28.93 5.02 -16.01
N ALA A 252 -28.55 6.24 -16.39
CA ALA A 252 -27.35 6.47 -17.20
C ALA A 252 -26.12 5.78 -16.57
N GLN A 253 -26.11 5.67 -15.25
CA GLN A 253 -25.09 4.92 -14.50
C GLN A 253 -25.07 3.43 -14.84
N ALA A 254 -26.21 2.75 -14.84
CA ALA A 254 -26.27 1.33 -15.16
C ALA A 254 -25.81 1.05 -16.61
N GLN A 255 -26.08 1.97 -17.54
CA GLN A 255 -25.59 1.87 -18.92
C GLN A 255 -24.07 2.02 -19.02
N ILE A 256 -23.49 2.96 -18.25
CA ILE A 256 -22.03 3.13 -18.17
C ILE A 256 -21.36 1.88 -17.58
N ASP A 257 -21.95 1.28 -16.54
CA ASP A 257 -21.41 0.09 -15.89
C ASP A 257 -21.44 -1.14 -16.82
N VAL A 258 -22.50 -1.29 -17.63
CA VAL A 258 -22.55 -2.33 -18.69
C VAL A 258 -21.50 -2.07 -19.77
N ALA A 259 -21.30 -0.81 -20.18
CA ALA A 259 -20.31 -0.47 -21.19
C ALA A 259 -18.87 -0.70 -20.70
N SER A 260 -18.56 -0.35 -19.44
CA SER A 260 -17.23 -0.54 -18.84
C SER A 260 -16.90 -2.02 -18.66
N THR A 261 -17.84 -2.83 -18.18
CA THR A 261 -17.66 -4.29 -18.06
C THR A 261 -17.55 -4.97 -19.42
N ALA A 262 -18.29 -4.52 -20.43
CA ALA A 262 -18.13 -4.99 -21.80
C ALA A 262 -16.74 -4.68 -22.38
N GLN A 263 -16.21 -3.48 -22.12
CA GLN A 263 -14.87 -3.08 -22.51
C GLN A 263 -13.80 -3.94 -21.83
N ALA A 264 -13.89 -4.14 -20.50
CA ALA A 264 -12.97 -4.98 -19.75
C ALA A 264 -12.93 -6.42 -20.29
N ARG A 265 -14.08 -6.97 -20.69
CA ARG A 265 -14.17 -8.27 -21.35
C ARG A 265 -13.49 -8.30 -22.71
N MET A 266 -13.62 -7.26 -23.53
CA MET A 266 -12.90 -7.16 -24.81
C MET A 266 -11.39 -7.04 -24.62
N GLU A 267 -10.94 -6.29 -23.62
CA GLU A 267 -9.53 -6.14 -23.28
C GLU A 267 -8.93 -7.47 -22.79
N GLN A 268 -9.64 -8.20 -21.93
CA GLN A 268 -9.25 -9.54 -21.49
C GLN A 268 -9.17 -10.51 -22.66
N ALA A 269 -10.15 -10.52 -23.56
CA ALA A 269 -10.13 -11.35 -24.77
C ALA A 269 -8.95 -11.02 -25.72
N ARG A 270 -8.39 -9.82 -25.62
CA ARG A 270 -7.16 -9.39 -26.32
C ARG A 270 -5.87 -9.71 -25.56
N GLY A 271 -5.96 -10.38 -24.41
CA GLY A 271 -4.83 -10.79 -23.59
C GLY A 271 -4.46 -9.84 -22.44
N ALA A 272 -5.30 -8.86 -22.12
CA ALA A 272 -5.08 -8.06 -20.91
C ALA A 272 -5.27 -8.92 -19.65
N GLY A 273 -4.38 -8.76 -18.67
CA GLY A 273 -4.54 -9.38 -17.35
C GLY A 273 -5.68 -8.73 -16.57
N VAL A 274 -6.30 -9.50 -15.68
CA VAL A 274 -7.36 -9.02 -14.80
C VAL A 274 -6.77 -8.83 -13.42
N THR A 275 -6.76 -7.60 -12.93
CA THR A 275 -6.26 -7.26 -11.59
C THR A 275 -7.34 -6.52 -10.83
N ARG A 276 -7.80 -7.09 -9.71
CA ARG A 276 -8.64 -6.37 -8.76
C ARG A 276 -7.75 -5.54 -7.86
N PHE A 277 -8.24 -4.41 -7.36
CA PHE A 277 -7.50 -3.62 -6.38
C PHE A 277 -8.40 -3.10 -5.28
N GLY A 278 -7.81 -2.86 -4.11
CA GLY A 278 -8.38 -2.13 -3.00
C GLY A 278 -7.42 -1.05 -2.52
N VAL A 279 -7.93 -0.06 -1.80
CA VAL A 279 -7.10 0.98 -1.18
C VAL A 279 -7.39 1.02 0.31
N LEU A 280 -6.33 1.04 1.12
CA LEU A 280 -6.39 1.33 2.55
C LEU A 280 -5.67 2.64 2.79
N VAL A 281 -6.31 3.56 3.49
CA VAL A 281 -5.71 4.81 3.96
C VAL A 281 -5.60 4.69 5.47
N THR A 282 -4.41 4.82 6.03
CA THR A 282 -4.18 4.81 7.48
C THR A 282 -3.54 6.13 7.87
N VAL A 283 -4.10 6.80 8.87
CA VAL A 283 -3.47 7.95 9.53
C VAL A 283 -3.16 7.56 10.96
N THR A 284 -1.96 7.94 11.42
CA THR A 284 -1.49 7.69 12.78
C THR A 284 -1.13 9.01 13.43
N GLU A 285 -1.60 9.25 14.66
CA GLU A 285 -1.24 10.41 15.46
C GLU A 285 -0.79 9.98 16.87
N PRO A 286 0.18 10.65 17.49
CA PRO A 286 0.47 10.46 18.91
C PRO A 286 -0.78 10.68 19.76
N VAL A 287 -0.99 9.86 20.79
CA VAL A 287 -2.18 9.93 21.66
C VAL A 287 -2.38 11.32 22.28
N GLY A 288 -1.28 12.00 22.64
CA GLY A 288 -1.34 13.31 23.30
C GLY A 288 -1.80 14.47 22.40
N SER A 289 -1.76 14.30 21.08
CA SER A 289 -2.10 15.34 20.10
C SER A 289 -3.22 14.93 19.15
N SER A 290 -3.87 13.79 19.37
CA SER A 290 -4.78 13.20 18.38
C SER A 290 -6.09 13.98 18.25
N ASP A 291 -6.44 14.43 17.05
CA ASP A 291 -7.73 15.06 16.72
C ASP A 291 -8.46 14.27 15.62
N VAL A 292 -8.97 13.10 16.01
CA VAL A 292 -9.57 12.15 15.06
C VAL A 292 -10.73 12.75 14.25
N PRO A 293 -11.67 13.53 14.81
CA PRO A 293 -12.72 14.17 14.02
C PRO A 293 -12.19 15.08 12.90
N LYS A 294 -11.12 15.84 13.18
CA LYS A 294 -10.46 16.67 12.16
C LYS A 294 -9.79 15.81 11.08
N ILE A 295 -9.12 14.72 11.46
CA ILE A 295 -8.54 13.77 10.51
C ILE A 295 -9.63 13.16 9.62
N ASP A 296 -10.76 12.75 10.21
CA ASP A 296 -11.88 12.18 9.47
C ASP A 296 -12.39 13.13 8.39
N ALA A 297 -12.60 14.40 8.72
CA ALA A 297 -13.02 15.41 7.76
C ALA A 297 -11.97 15.62 6.65
N LEU A 298 -10.68 15.67 7.02
CA LEU A 298 -9.59 15.87 6.07
C LEU A 298 -9.45 14.69 5.10
N ILE A 299 -9.47 13.45 5.59
CA ILE A 299 -9.35 12.25 4.74
C ILE A 299 -10.57 12.11 3.82
N GLN A 300 -11.78 12.43 4.30
CA GLN A 300 -12.95 12.47 3.44
C GLN A 300 -12.79 13.48 2.30
N ASP A 301 -12.25 14.66 2.59
CA ASP A 301 -12.04 15.69 1.58
C ASP A 301 -10.94 15.30 0.57
N LEU A 302 -9.78 14.83 1.04
CA LEU A 302 -8.70 14.34 0.17
C LEU A 302 -9.15 13.18 -0.73
N SER A 303 -9.95 12.26 -0.18
CA SER A 303 -10.48 11.11 -0.93
C SER A 303 -11.47 11.58 -1.99
N ARG A 304 -12.38 12.51 -1.65
CA ARG A 304 -13.34 13.10 -2.61
C ARG A 304 -12.63 13.81 -3.75
N GLN A 305 -11.61 14.62 -3.44
CA GLN A 305 -10.80 15.31 -4.45
C GLN A 305 -10.04 14.33 -5.35
N SER A 306 -9.73 13.14 -4.82
CA SER A 306 -9.06 12.05 -5.54
C SER A 306 -10.03 11.06 -6.19
N ARG A 307 -11.33 11.41 -6.29
CA ARG A 307 -12.41 10.56 -6.84
C ARG A 307 -12.47 9.15 -6.23
N LEU A 308 -11.98 9.00 -5.01
CA LEU A 308 -11.94 7.73 -4.29
C LEU A 308 -13.02 7.75 -3.20
N ALA A 309 -13.96 6.82 -3.27
CA ALA A 309 -14.95 6.64 -2.22
C ALA A 309 -14.36 5.74 -1.13
N VAL A 310 -14.14 6.29 0.06
CA VAL A 310 -13.63 5.54 1.22
C VAL A 310 -14.67 5.46 2.33
N ARG A 311 -14.57 4.41 3.15
CA ARG A 311 -15.34 4.26 4.40
C ARG A 311 -14.40 3.83 5.52
N ARG A 312 -14.73 4.19 6.76
CA ARG A 312 -13.94 3.77 7.92
C ARG A 312 -14.03 2.25 8.10
N SER A 313 -12.91 1.60 8.43
CA SER A 313 -12.82 0.17 8.74
C SER A 313 -13.36 -0.14 10.14
N TRP A 314 -14.65 0.09 10.36
CA TRP A 314 -15.29 -0.10 11.67
C TRP A 314 -15.18 -1.55 12.17
N CYS A 315 -14.75 -1.73 13.41
CA CYS A 315 -14.64 -3.01 14.13
C CYS A 315 -13.62 -4.01 13.58
N TRP A 316 -12.68 -3.57 12.73
CA TRP A 316 -11.54 -4.37 12.29
C TRP A 316 -10.30 -3.51 12.04
N GLN A 317 -10.13 -2.44 12.84
CA GLN A 317 -9.08 -1.43 12.64
C GLN A 317 -7.67 -2.02 12.75
N SER A 318 -7.46 -2.98 13.66
CA SER A 318 -6.17 -3.65 13.86
C SER A 318 -5.73 -4.44 12.63
N ALA A 319 -6.64 -5.23 12.05
CA ALA A 319 -6.40 -5.99 10.84
C ALA A 319 -6.23 -5.07 9.61
N ALA A 320 -7.04 -4.02 9.50
CA ALA A 320 -6.91 -3.02 8.43
C ALA A 320 -5.55 -2.27 8.52
N PHE A 321 -5.12 -1.94 9.73
CA PHE A 321 -3.81 -1.34 9.99
C PHE A 321 -2.68 -2.28 9.57
N ALA A 322 -2.72 -3.55 9.99
CA ALA A 322 -1.70 -4.53 9.63
C ALA A 322 -1.65 -4.79 8.11
N ALA A 323 -2.81 -4.86 7.46
CA ALA A 323 -2.90 -5.00 6.01
C ALA A 323 -2.33 -3.80 5.25
N SER A 324 -2.45 -2.58 5.80
CA SER A 324 -1.87 -1.39 5.16
C SER A 324 -0.34 -1.34 5.26
N LEU A 325 0.28 -2.15 6.13
CA LEU A 325 1.74 -2.24 6.23
C LEU A 325 2.40 -2.96 5.05
N GLY A 326 1.67 -3.70 4.21
CA GLY A 326 2.30 -4.47 3.14
C GLY A 326 3.26 -5.55 3.67
N ILE A 327 2.86 -6.28 4.71
CA ILE A 327 3.64 -7.38 5.31
C ILE A 327 3.05 -8.76 5.02
N GLY A 328 2.33 -8.88 3.90
CA GLY A 328 1.72 -10.15 3.47
C GLY A 328 0.31 -10.42 4.00
N VAL A 329 -0.28 -9.51 4.78
CA VAL A 329 -1.68 -9.61 5.21
C VAL A 329 -2.60 -9.16 4.07
N ILE A 330 -3.27 -10.11 3.41
CA ILE A 330 -4.21 -9.83 2.32
C ILE A 330 -5.65 -9.89 2.88
N PRO A 331 -6.36 -8.76 3.03
CA PRO A 331 -7.66 -8.72 3.72
C PRO A 331 -8.69 -9.70 3.18
N ALA A 332 -8.72 -9.91 1.87
CA ALA A 332 -9.70 -10.77 1.22
C ALA A 332 -9.54 -12.25 1.60
N ASP A 333 -8.33 -12.71 1.91
CA ASP A 333 -8.06 -14.10 2.30
C ASP A 333 -8.30 -14.33 3.81
N HIS A 334 -8.41 -13.24 4.57
CA HIS A 334 -8.70 -13.24 6.01
C HIS A 334 -10.13 -12.77 6.33
N SER A 335 -10.98 -12.59 5.32
CA SER A 335 -12.40 -12.31 5.50
C SER A 335 -13.11 -13.52 6.09
N THR A 336 -13.92 -13.30 7.13
CA THR A 336 -14.77 -14.33 7.72
C THR A 336 -16.00 -14.67 6.88
N ILE A 337 -16.19 -13.99 5.74
CA ILE A 337 -17.24 -14.31 4.78
C ILE A 337 -16.77 -15.51 3.95
N PRO A 338 -17.46 -16.66 4.02
CA PRO A 338 -17.14 -17.82 3.20
C PRO A 338 -17.05 -17.47 1.72
N SER A 339 -16.07 -18.04 1.01
CA SER A 339 -15.78 -17.75 -0.40
C SER A 339 -16.97 -17.96 -1.34
N PHE A 340 -17.96 -18.77 -0.97
CA PHE A 340 -19.18 -18.94 -1.75
C PHE A 340 -20.16 -17.76 -1.64
N LEU A 341 -20.07 -16.93 -0.59
CA LEU A 341 -20.89 -15.72 -0.40
C LEU A 341 -20.28 -14.46 -1.02
N SER A 342 -19.01 -14.51 -1.43
CA SER A 342 -18.30 -13.39 -2.09
C SER A 342 -18.39 -13.41 -3.63
N SER A 343 -19.30 -14.21 -4.19
CA SER A 343 -19.45 -14.44 -5.65
C SER A 343 -20.39 -13.42 -6.30
#